data_AF-A0A6L5C4B8-F1
#
_entry.id   AF-A0A6L5C4B8-F1
#
_cell.length_a   1.000
_cell.length_b   1.000
_cell.length_c   1.000
_cell.angle_alpha   90.00
_cell.angle_beta   90.00
_cell.angle_gamma   90.00
#
_symmetry.space_group_name_H-M   'P 1'
#
loop_
_entity.id
_entity.type
_entity.pdbx_description
1 polymer ?
#
loop_
_entity_poly.entity_id
_entity_poly.type
_entity_poly.pdbx_seq_one_letter_code
_entity_poly.pdbx_strand_id
1 'polypeptide(L)'
;MTTIQICALIVLIVLVGLTYWAGYRGGLNDGRIEGIDEGKAIQQSDSSGTIQELKRSLDQAQDHHKQLYSHYERALAASKLGEPERQTLLTIAEQLRIAAETFSAFRTGKKLERDTIALRDQALAMAVLLEPETQEAA
;
A
#
# COMPACT_ATOMS: atom_id res chain seq x y z
N MET A 1 -3.54 -62.60 66.04
CA MET A 1 -3.00 -61.92 64.85
C MET A 1 -1.49 -61.98 64.94
N THR A 2 -0.81 -62.69 64.04
CA THR A 2 0.66 -62.77 64.06
C THR A 2 1.25 -61.48 63.47
N THR A 3 2.37 -61.02 64.01
CA THR A 3 3.07 -59.80 63.58
C THR A 3 3.31 -59.75 62.07
N ILE A 4 3.55 -60.92 61.47
CA ILE A 4 3.78 -61.11 60.03
C ILE A 4 2.54 -60.73 59.21
N GLN A 5 1.33 -61.12 59.65
CA GLN A 5 0.09 -60.75 58.95
C GLN A 5 -0.16 -59.24 58.99
N ILE A 6 0.14 -58.59 60.12
CA ILE A 6 -0.03 -57.14 60.27
C ILE A 6 0.94 -56.40 59.35
N CYS A 7 2.21 -56.81 59.29
CA CYS A 7 3.20 -56.21 58.39
C CYS A 7 2.81 -56.38 56.91
N ALA A 8 2.35 -57.57 56.51
CA ALA A 8 1.90 -57.82 55.14
C ALA A 8 0.71 -56.93 54.74
N LEU A 9 -0.24 -56.71 55.66
CA LEU A 9 -1.41 -55.86 55.45
C LEU A 9 -1.02 -54.39 55.28
N ILE A 10 -0.07 -53.90 56.08
CA ILE A 10 0.45 -52.53 55.98
C ILE A 10 1.13 -52.30 54.62
N VAL A 11 2.00 -53.22 54.19
CA VAL A 11 2.68 -53.10 52.89
C VAL A 11 1.67 -53.08 51.74
N LEU A 12 0.64 -53.94 51.80
CA LEU A 12 -0.40 -53.99 50.78
C LEU A 12 -1.20 -52.67 50.71
N ILE A 13 -1.59 -52.11 51.85
CA ILE A 13 -2.31 -50.82 51.91
C ILE A 13 -1.44 -49.68 51.37
N VAL A 14 -0.17 -49.63 51.75
CA VAL A 14 0.76 -48.59 51.28
C VAL A 14 0.93 -48.70 49.76
N LEU A 15 1.13 -49.90 49.23
CA LEU A 15 1.34 -50.13 47.80
C LEU A 15 0.11 -49.71 46.99
N VAL A 16 -1.10 -50.07 47.44
CA VAL A 16 -2.36 -49.65 46.81
C VAL A 16 -2.56 -48.14 46.91
N GLY A 17 -2.25 -47.52 48.05
CA GLY A 17 -2.33 -46.07 48.21
C GLY A 17 -1.37 -45.32 47.28
N LEU A 18 -0.16 -45.85 47.10
CA LEU A 18 0.89 -45.23 46.28
C LEU A 18 0.56 -45.36 44.78
N THR A 19 0.03 -46.50 44.34
CA THR A 19 -0.43 -46.67 42.94
C THR A 19 -1.63 -45.80 42.63
N TYR A 20 -2.60 -45.71 43.54
CA TYR A 20 -3.74 -44.81 43.39
C TYR A 20 -3.30 -43.34 43.34
N TRP A 21 -2.41 -42.93 44.24
CA TRP A 21 -1.89 -41.57 44.29
C TRP A 21 -1.08 -41.22 43.03
N ALA A 22 -0.19 -42.12 42.59
CA ALA A 22 0.60 -41.92 41.36
C ALA A 22 -0.29 -41.82 40.12
N GLY A 23 -1.33 -42.66 40.01
CA GLY A 23 -2.30 -42.59 38.93
C GLY A 23 -3.12 -41.29 38.95
N TYR A 24 -3.59 -40.88 40.13
CA TYR A 24 -4.40 -39.66 40.29
C TYR A 24 -3.59 -38.39 40.03
N ARG A 25 -2.41 -38.24 40.64
CA ARG A 25 -1.50 -37.10 40.40
C ARG A 25 -0.93 -37.09 38.99
N GLY A 26 -0.60 -38.27 38.46
CA GLY A 26 -0.09 -38.45 37.10
C GLY A 26 -1.11 -37.97 36.09
N GLY A 27 -2.33 -38.54 36.10
CA GLY A 27 -3.38 -38.19 35.15
C GLY A 27 -3.80 -36.72 35.20
N LEU A 28 -3.85 -36.11 36.40
CA LEU A 28 -4.22 -34.70 36.53
C LEU A 28 -3.14 -33.75 35.99
N ASN A 29 -1.85 -34.11 36.16
CA ASN A 29 -0.76 -33.28 35.66
C ASN A 29 -0.54 -33.48 34.17
N ASP A 30 -0.66 -34.71 33.68
CA ASP A 30 -0.51 -35.08 32.28
C ASP A 30 -1.60 -34.43 31.43
N GLY A 31 -2.88 -34.57 31.82
CA GLY A 31 -4.00 -33.93 31.10
C GLY A 31 -3.95 -32.40 31.11
N ARG A 32 -3.35 -31.79 32.15
CA ARG A 32 -3.13 -30.33 32.19
C ARG A 32 -2.00 -29.90 31.26
N ILE A 33 -0.93 -30.68 31.16
CA ILE A 33 0.19 -30.39 30.26
C ILE A 33 -0.25 -30.56 28.81
N GLU A 34 -0.90 -31.69 28.50
CA GLU A 34 -1.45 -31.99 27.18
C GLU A 34 -2.43 -30.88 26.74
N GLY A 35 -3.39 -30.51 27.60
CA GLY A 35 -4.36 -29.46 27.26
C GLY A 35 -3.75 -28.06 27.09
N ILE A 36 -2.67 -27.74 27.82
CA ILE A 36 -1.94 -26.47 27.62
C ILE A 36 -1.17 -26.50 26.30
N ASP A 37 -0.53 -27.61 25.96
CA ASP A 37 0.27 -27.72 24.74
C ASP A 37 -0.63 -27.71 23.50
N GLU A 38 -1.74 -28.46 23.54
CA GLU A 38 -2.75 -28.50 22.47
C GLU A 38 -3.41 -27.11 22.30
N GLY A 39 -3.76 -26.44 23.40
CA GLY A 39 -4.29 -25.08 23.36
C GLY A 39 -3.29 -24.06 22.79
N LYS A 40 -2.00 -24.20 23.12
CA LYS A 40 -0.94 -23.35 22.60
C LYS A 40 -0.70 -23.60 21.11
N ALA A 41 -0.75 -24.85 20.66
CA ALA A 41 -0.61 -25.22 19.26
C ALA A 41 -1.75 -24.63 18.40
N ILE A 42 -3.00 -24.70 18.88
CA ILE A 42 -4.16 -24.10 18.21
C ILE A 42 -4.00 -22.58 18.15
N GLN A 43 -3.68 -21.93 19.26
CA GLN A 43 -3.49 -20.48 19.30
C GLN A 43 -2.34 -20.01 18.38
N GLN A 44 -1.26 -20.78 18.30
CA GLN A 44 -0.12 -20.49 17.43
C GLN A 44 -0.47 -20.69 15.94
N SER A 45 -1.24 -21.72 15.62
CA SER A 45 -1.80 -21.95 14.27
C SER A 45 -2.68 -20.77 13.85
N ASP A 46 -3.67 -20.41 14.67
CA ASP A 46 -4.61 -19.35 14.35
C ASP A 46 -3.92 -17.99 14.19
N SER A 47 -3.01 -17.65 15.11
CA SER A 47 -2.24 -16.40 15.03
C SER A 47 -1.31 -16.37 13.81
N SER A 48 -0.69 -17.49 13.45
CA SER A 48 0.12 -17.57 12.22
C SER A 48 -0.74 -17.36 10.97
N GLY A 49 -1.95 -17.93 10.94
CA GLY A 49 -2.91 -17.72 9.86
C GLY A 49 -3.35 -16.26 9.75
N THR A 50 -3.72 -15.63 10.86
CA THR A 50 -4.14 -14.22 10.87
C THR A 50 -3.01 -13.27 10.47
N ILE A 51 -1.79 -13.52 10.93
CA ILE A 51 -0.61 -12.71 10.54
C ILE A 51 -0.32 -12.85 9.05
N GLN A 52 -0.40 -14.07 8.51
CA GLN A 52 -0.17 -14.31 7.09
C GLN A 52 -1.24 -13.66 6.20
N GLU A 53 -2.50 -13.71 6.63
CA GLU A 53 -3.60 -13.03 5.95
C GLU A 53 -3.43 -11.50 5.99
N LEU A 54 -3.10 -10.93 7.16
CA LEU A 54 -2.81 -9.50 7.27
C LEU A 54 -1.64 -9.08 6.37
N LYS A 55 -0.55 -9.85 6.37
CA LYS A 55 0.62 -9.58 5.52
C LYS A 55 0.24 -9.60 4.04
N ARG A 56 -0.55 -10.60 3.62
CA ARG A 56 -1.03 -10.70 2.24
C ARG A 56 -1.90 -9.51 1.85
N SER A 57 -2.78 -9.05 2.74
CA SER A 57 -3.61 -7.86 2.50
C SER A 57 -2.79 -6.59 2.36
N LEU A 58 -1.72 -6.46 3.15
CA LEU A 58 -0.81 -5.32 3.12
C LEU A 58 0.05 -5.31 1.85
N ASP A 59 0.60 -6.47 1.46
CA ASP A 59 1.35 -6.63 0.20
C ASP A 59 0.45 -6.29 -1.00
N GLN A 60 -0.79 -6.77 -1.01
CA GLN A 60 -1.75 -6.45 -2.08
C GLN A 60 -2.08 -4.95 -2.14
N ALA A 61 -2.30 -4.31 -0.99
CA ALA A 61 -2.55 -2.87 -0.93
C ALA A 61 -1.32 -2.06 -1.39
N GLN A 62 -0.12 -2.51 -1.05
CA GLN A 62 1.13 -1.85 -1.46
C GLN A 62 1.37 -1.99 -2.96
N ASP A 63 1.11 -3.16 -3.55
CA ASP A 63 1.24 -3.39 -4.99
C ASP A 63 0.24 -2.57 -5.79
N HIS A 64 -1.01 -2.43 -5.31
CA HIS A 64 -1.98 -1.53 -5.93
C HIS A 64 -1.53 -0.07 -5.88
N HIS A 65 -0.98 0.39 -4.75
CA HIS A 65 -0.43 1.75 -4.66
C HIS A 65 0.75 1.98 -5.61
N LYS A 66 1.67 1.01 -5.73
CA LYS A 66 2.80 1.09 -6.67
C LYS A 66 2.32 1.16 -8.12
N GLN A 67 1.32 0.35 -8.48
CA GLN A 67 0.74 0.37 -9.82
C GLN A 67 0.11 1.74 -10.12
N LEU A 68 -0.75 2.22 -9.23
CA LEU A 68 -1.38 3.54 -9.34
C LEU A 68 -0.34 4.66 -9.47
N TYR A 69 0.70 4.63 -8.65
CA TYR A 69 1.78 5.61 -8.70
C TYR A 69 2.54 5.55 -10.03
N SER A 70 2.84 4.36 -10.54
CA SER A 70 3.52 4.20 -11.84
C SER A 70 2.67 4.69 -13.02
N HIS A 71 1.35 4.50 -12.95
CA HIS A 71 0.41 5.03 -13.94
C HIS A 71 0.33 6.55 -13.86
N TYR A 72 0.27 7.10 -12.64
CA TYR A 72 0.31 8.54 -12.41
C TYR A 72 1.62 9.15 -12.91
N GLU A 73 2.77 8.55 -12.61
CA GLU A 73 4.08 9.02 -13.05
C GLU A 73 4.20 8.99 -14.58
N ARG A 74 3.72 7.92 -15.23
CA ARG A 74 3.71 7.84 -16.70
C ARG A 74 2.77 8.86 -17.32
N ALA A 75 1.59 9.07 -16.75
CA ALA A 75 0.65 10.09 -17.20
C ALA A 75 1.20 11.50 -16.98
N LEU A 76 1.86 11.73 -15.84
CA LEU A 76 2.51 12.99 -15.52
C LEU A 76 3.67 13.26 -16.49
N ALA A 77 4.53 12.29 -16.73
CA ALA A 77 5.63 12.39 -17.71
C ALA A 77 5.11 12.64 -19.13
N ALA A 78 3.98 12.03 -19.51
CA ALA A 78 3.33 12.30 -20.79
C ALA A 78 2.62 13.67 -20.83
N SER A 79 2.17 14.19 -19.68
CA SER A 79 1.46 15.47 -19.57
C SER A 79 2.38 16.67 -19.32
N LYS A 80 3.63 16.43 -18.90
CA LYS A 80 4.64 17.48 -18.77
C LYS A 80 5.07 17.90 -20.17
N LEU A 81 4.26 18.76 -20.79
CA LEU A 81 4.72 19.55 -21.91
C LEU A 81 5.90 20.40 -21.42
N GLY A 82 7.04 20.30 -22.10
CA GLY A 82 8.29 20.95 -21.70
C GLY A 82 8.64 22.15 -22.59
N GLU A 83 9.93 22.50 -22.58
CA GLU A 83 10.48 23.54 -23.44
C GLU A 83 10.20 23.38 -24.95
N PRO A 84 10.18 22.16 -25.56
CA PRO A 84 9.89 22.07 -27.00
C PRO A 84 8.44 22.46 -27.33
N GLU A 85 7.47 22.12 -26.49
CA GLU A 85 6.07 22.51 -26.66
C GLU A 85 5.86 24.01 -26.41
N ARG A 86 6.57 24.58 -25.41
CA ARG A 86 6.62 26.02 -25.17
C ARG A 86 7.18 26.78 -26.37
N GLN A 87 8.30 26.30 -26.94
CA GLN A 87 8.91 26.89 -28.13
C GLN A 87 7.98 26.79 -29.36
N THR A 88 7.21 25.71 -29.45
CA THR A 88 6.19 25.52 -30.50
C THR A 88 5.06 26.54 -30.34
N LEU A 89 4.55 26.74 -29.12
CA LEU A 89 3.52 27.74 -28.82
C LEU A 89 3.98 29.17 -29.11
N LEU A 90 5.23 29.52 -28.78
CA LEU A 90 5.82 30.82 -29.10
C LEU A 90 5.95 31.03 -30.62
N THR A 91 6.33 29.99 -31.37
CA THR A 91 6.41 30.05 -32.83
C THR A 91 5.03 30.27 -33.46
N ILE A 92 4.00 29.59 -32.95
CA ILE A 92 2.61 29.77 -33.39
C ILE A 92 2.13 31.20 -33.10
N ALA A 93 2.41 31.73 -31.90
CA ALA A 93 2.05 33.10 -31.53
C ALA A 93 2.69 34.14 -32.47
N GLU A 94 3.93 33.90 -32.92
CA GLU A 94 4.62 34.77 -33.87
C GLU A 94 4.02 34.69 -35.28
N GLN A 95 3.68 33.48 -35.76
CA GLN A 95 2.97 33.34 -37.03
C GLN A 95 1.59 34.00 -37.02
N LEU A 96 0.87 33.92 -35.89
CA LEU A 96 -0.42 34.60 -35.71
C LEU A 96 -0.27 36.13 -35.69
N ARG A 97 0.83 36.66 -35.15
CA ARG A 97 1.15 38.10 -35.23
C ARG A 97 1.31 38.56 -36.68
N ILE A 98 2.11 37.83 -37.46
CA ILE A 98 2.34 38.13 -38.88
C ILE A 98 1.04 38.03 -39.67
N ALA A 99 0.20 37.03 -39.37
CA ALA A 99 -1.10 36.87 -40.01
C ALA A 99 -2.05 38.03 -39.67
N ALA A 100 -2.13 38.42 -38.40
CA ALA A 100 -2.95 39.57 -37.95
C ALA A 100 -2.49 40.88 -38.61
N GLU A 101 -1.19 41.15 -38.64
CA GLU A 101 -0.60 42.31 -39.34
C GLU A 101 -0.94 42.29 -40.83
N THR A 102 -0.91 41.12 -41.46
CA THR A 102 -1.27 40.93 -42.88
C THR A 102 -2.76 41.21 -43.12
N PHE A 103 -3.66 40.67 -42.30
CA PHE A 103 -5.11 40.93 -42.41
C PHE A 103 -5.47 42.41 -42.17
N SER A 104 -4.77 43.06 -41.23
CA SER A 104 -4.91 44.50 -40.99
C SER A 104 -4.48 45.32 -42.22
N ALA A 105 -3.39 44.93 -42.90
CA ALA A 105 -2.88 45.59 -44.08
C ALA A 105 -3.79 45.40 -45.32
N PHE A 106 -4.41 44.23 -45.47
CA PHE A 106 -5.35 43.95 -46.56
C PHE A 106 -6.77 44.51 -46.31
N ARG A 107 -7.07 45.10 -45.14
CA ARG A 107 -8.42 45.55 -44.71
C ARG A 107 -9.49 44.46 -44.83
N THR A 108 -9.09 43.20 -45.00
CA THR A 108 -9.96 42.06 -45.22
C THR A 108 -10.43 41.52 -43.87
N GLY A 109 -11.68 41.80 -43.53
CA GLY A 109 -12.38 41.19 -42.42
C GLY A 109 -11.80 41.52 -41.04
N LYS A 110 -12.22 42.65 -40.45
CA LYS A 110 -11.98 43.02 -39.03
C LYS A 110 -12.22 41.89 -38.00
N LYS A 111 -13.04 40.90 -38.37
CA LYS A 111 -13.30 39.71 -37.56
C LYS A 111 -12.09 38.77 -37.51
N LEU A 112 -11.45 38.51 -38.65
CA LEU A 112 -10.26 37.63 -38.76
C LEU A 112 -9.06 38.21 -38.01
N GLU A 113 -8.88 39.53 -38.07
CA GLU A 113 -7.86 40.25 -37.30
C GLU A 113 -8.06 40.10 -35.79
N ARG A 114 -9.28 40.29 -35.28
CA ARG A 114 -9.58 40.07 -33.86
C ARG A 114 -9.42 38.61 -33.44
N ASP A 115 -9.90 37.68 -34.26
CA ASP A 115 -9.83 36.25 -33.94
C ASP A 115 -8.36 35.79 -33.90
N THR A 116 -7.50 36.25 -34.82
CA THR A 116 -6.06 35.94 -34.82
C THR A 116 -5.31 36.55 -33.65
N ILE A 117 -5.66 37.77 -33.22
CA ILE A 117 -5.12 38.38 -32.00
C ILE A 117 -5.54 37.59 -30.75
N ALA A 118 -6.81 37.19 -30.65
CA ALA A 118 -7.31 36.40 -29.52
C ALA A 118 -6.62 35.03 -29.44
N LEU A 119 -6.41 34.36 -30.59
CA LEU A 119 -5.67 33.11 -30.68
C LEU A 119 -4.20 33.26 -30.29
N ARG A 120 -3.57 34.39 -30.64
CA ARG A 120 -2.20 34.72 -30.23
C ARG A 120 -2.11 34.88 -28.71
N ASP A 121 -3.02 35.64 -28.12
CA ASP A 121 -3.03 35.86 -26.67
C ASP A 121 -3.28 34.56 -25.90
N GLN A 122 -4.13 33.68 -26.44
CA GLN A 122 -4.35 32.34 -25.88
C GLN A 122 -3.10 31.46 -25.98
N ALA A 123 -2.38 31.49 -27.11
CA ALA A 123 -1.13 30.74 -27.29
C ALA A 123 -0.03 31.24 -26.34
N LEU A 124 0.07 32.55 -26.13
CA LEU A 124 0.98 33.16 -25.16
C LEU A 124 0.61 32.79 -23.72
N ALA A 125 -0.68 32.82 -23.37
CA ALA A 125 -1.14 32.40 -22.05
C ALA A 125 -0.83 30.92 -21.76
N MET A 126 -0.98 30.04 -22.76
CA MET A 126 -0.56 28.64 -22.65
C MET A 126 0.96 28.54 -22.47
N ALA A 127 1.76 29.29 -23.23
CA ALA A 127 3.22 29.27 -23.11
C ALA A 127 3.74 29.72 -21.72
N VAL A 128 3.02 30.62 -21.05
CA VAL A 128 3.31 31.03 -19.66
C VAL A 128 3.00 29.91 -18.66
N LEU A 129 1.95 29.13 -18.88
CA LEU A 129 1.61 27.97 -18.02
C LEU A 129 2.60 26.81 -18.17
N LEU A 130 3.33 26.75 -19.29
CA LEU A 130 4.42 25.80 -19.53
C LEU A 130 5.79 26.33 -19.09
N GLU A 131 5.87 27.57 -18.60
CA GLU A 131 7.11 28.08 -18.04
C GLU A 131 7.49 27.21 -16.83
N PRO A 132 8.70 26.64 -16.79
CA PRO A 132 9.09 25.82 -15.65
C PRO A 132 9.00 26.69 -14.40
N GLU A 133 8.16 26.28 -13.45
CA GLU A 133 8.13 26.79 -12.07
C GLU A 133 9.56 26.74 -11.54
N THR A 134 10.30 27.83 -11.72
CA THR A 134 11.66 28.03 -11.22
C THR A 134 11.52 28.39 -9.76
N GLN A 135 10.97 27.47 -8.97
CA GLN A 135 10.69 27.74 -7.57
C GLN A 135 10.76 26.51 -6.69
N GLU A 136 11.86 25.77 -6.78
CA GLU A 136 12.45 25.05 -5.63
C GLU A 136 13.98 25.08 -5.76
N ALA A 137 14.57 26.27 -5.62
CA ALA A 137 15.99 26.44 -5.30
C ALA A 137 16.19 27.75 -4.52
N ALA A 138 15.75 27.75 -3.25
CA ALA A 138 16.21 28.67 -2.21
C ALA A 138 16.06 28.02 -0.84
#